data_AF-A0A847SAW5-F1
#
_entry.id   AF-A0A847SAW5-F1
#
_cell.length_a   1.000
_cell.length_b   1.000
_cell.length_c   1.000
_cell.angle_alpha   90.00
_cell.angle_beta   90.00
_cell.angle_gamma   90.00
#
_symmetry.space_group_name_H-M   'P 1'
#
loop_
_entity.id
_entity.type
_entity.pdbx_description
1 polymer ?
#
loop_
_entity_poly.entity_id
_entity_poly.type
_entity_poly.pdbx_seq_one_letter_code
_entity_poly.pdbx_strand_id
1 'polypeptide(L)'
;MKWFLIICIFLGLLLQNFSKSLIVVQFQVNQAFIARELCENRNKPQMHCNGRCHLKKELDRDARQEKNNNTGKNKYEVMFVETIHAFTSTTPKNNINVTPFYKDPYLDTFTIAIFHPPQSVVA
;
A
#
# COMPACT_ATOMS: atom_id res chain seq x y z
N MET A 1 -1.78 17.56 34.82
CA MET A 1 -1.34 17.95 33.46
C MET A 1 -1.30 16.78 32.47
N LYS A 2 -0.54 15.70 32.69
CA LYS A 2 -0.45 14.55 31.75
C LYS A 2 -1.80 13.89 31.39
N TRP A 3 -2.68 13.71 32.37
CA TRP A 3 -4.02 13.15 32.15
C TRP A 3 -4.91 14.03 31.27
N PHE A 4 -4.79 15.36 31.41
CA PHE A 4 -5.54 16.28 30.58
C PHE A 4 -5.12 16.17 29.11
N LEU A 5 -3.81 16.06 28.86
CA LEU A 5 -3.28 15.82 27.51
C LEU A 5 -3.76 14.48 26.93
N ILE A 6 -3.78 13.42 27.74
CA ILE A 6 -4.26 12.09 27.31
C ILE A 6 -5.75 12.17 26.95
N ILE A 7 -6.57 12.84 27.76
CA ILE A 7 -8.00 13.03 27.51
C ILE A 7 -8.21 13.85 26.23
N CYS A 8 -7.46 14.94 26.02
CA CYS A 8 -7.55 15.75 24.81
C CYS A 8 -7.18 14.96 23.55
N ILE A 9 -6.12 14.15 23.60
CA ILE A 9 -5.69 13.31 22.47
C ILE A 9 -6.75 12.24 22.16
N PHE A 10 -7.27 11.58 23.18
CA PHE A 10 -8.31 10.56 23.03
C PHE A 10 -9.59 11.15 22.43
N LEU A 11 -10.00 12.32 22.93
CA LEU A 11 -11.15 13.06 22.39
C LEU A 11 -10.93 13.43 20.92
N GLY A 12 -9.75 13.97 20.57
CA GLY A 12 -9.41 14.29 19.18
C GLY A 12 -9.48 13.10 18.23
N LEU A 13 -9.01 11.92 18.65
CA LEU A 13 -9.09 10.68 17.87
C LEU A 13 -10.53 10.22 17.66
N LEU A 14 -11.38 10.38 18.68
CA LEU A 14 -12.81 10.08 18.55
C LEU A 14 -13.47 11.03 17.55
N LEU A 15 -13.23 12.34 17.64
CA LEU A 15 -13.78 13.37 16.74
C LEU A 15 -13.50 13.08 15.25
N GLN A 16 -12.35 12.50 14.93
CA GLN A 16 -11.97 12.18 13.56
C GLN A 16 -12.90 11.15 12.89
N ASN A 17 -13.61 10.32 13.67
CA ASN A 17 -14.52 9.29 13.16
C ASN A 17 -15.97 9.78 13.00
N PHE A 18 -16.30 10.99 13.45
CA PHE A 18 -17.69 11.48 13.45
C PHE A 18 -18.17 12.08 12.12
N SER A 19 -17.32 12.21 11.09
CA SER A 19 -17.70 12.80 9.79
C SER A 19 -18.98 12.20 9.22
N LYS A 20 -19.04 10.86 9.13
CA LYS A 20 -20.21 10.12 8.61
C LYS A 20 -21.43 10.24 9.51
N SER A 21 -21.20 10.26 10.84
CA SER A 21 -22.29 10.43 11.81
C SER A 21 -22.92 11.82 11.69
N LEU A 22 -22.12 12.86 11.50
CA LEU A 22 -22.61 14.23 11.30
C LEU A 22 -23.47 14.36 10.04
N ILE A 23 -23.07 13.73 8.93
CA ILE A 23 -23.86 13.70 7.68
C ILE A 23 -25.25 13.08 7.93
N VAL A 24 -25.31 11.96 8.65
CA VAL A 24 -26.57 11.27 8.97
C VAL A 24 -27.46 12.12 9.90
N VAL A 25 -26.87 12.72 10.94
CA VAL A 25 -27.61 13.60 11.87
C VAL A 25 -28.17 14.81 11.13
N GLN A 26 -27.37 15.48 10.29
CA GLN A 26 -27.82 16.63 9.50
C GLN A 26 -28.96 16.24 8.55
N PHE A 27 -28.86 15.06 7.92
CA PHE A 27 -29.92 14.52 7.08
C PHE A 27 -31.21 14.32 7.87
N GLN A 28 -31.13 13.74 9.07
CA GLN A 28 -32.31 13.40 9.86
C GLN A 28 -33.02 14.66 10.39
N VAL A 29 -32.27 15.67 10.83
CA VAL A 29 -32.82 16.96 11.26
C VAL A 29 -33.55 17.67 10.11
N ASN A 30 -32.99 17.62 8.90
CA ASN A 30 -33.53 18.33 7.73
C ASN A 30 -34.29 17.44 6.74
N GLN A 31 -34.68 16.23 7.15
CA GLN A 31 -35.19 15.21 6.22
C GLN A 31 -36.42 15.69 5.43
N ALA A 32 -37.32 16.43 6.07
CA ALA A 32 -38.54 16.95 5.44
C ALA A 32 -38.26 17.99 4.35
N PHE A 33 -37.20 18.80 4.51
CA PHE A 33 -36.74 19.76 3.52
C PHE A 33 -36.03 19.04 2.37
N ILE A 34 -35.12 18.12 2.69
CA ILE A 34 -34.38 17.33 1.71
C ILE A 34 -35.34 16.51 0.83
N ALA A 35 -36.38 15.93 1.42
CA ALA A 35 -37.39 15.16 0.69
C ALA A 35 -38.21 16.01 -0.29
N ARG A 36 -38.45 17.30 0.02
CA ARG A 36 -39.25 18.22 -0.82
C ARG A 36 -38.43 18.88 -1.93
N GLU A 37 -37.26 19.40 -1.56
CA GLU A 37 -36.47 20.27 -2.45
C GLU A 37 -35.32 19.54 -3.16
N LEU A 38 -34.62 18.63 -2.47
CA LEU A 38 -33.39 17.99 -2.98
C LEU A 38 -33.58 16.55 -3.49
N CYS A 39 -34.73 15.94 -3.24
CA CYS A 39 -35.00 14.56 -3.61
C CYS A 39 -35.31 14.41 -5.11
N GLU A 40 -34.42 13.77 -5.86
CA GLU A 40 -34.59 13.47 -7.29
C GLU A 40 -35.81 12.56 -7.55
N ASN A 41 -36.17 11.70 -6.58
CA ASN A 41 -37.30 10.75 -6.68
C ASN A 41 -38.61 11.28 -6.09
N ARG A 42 -38.76 12.60 -5.86
CA ARG A 42 -39.98 13.18 -5.26
C ARG A 42 -41.27 12.89 -6.06
N ASN A 43 -41.15 12.73 -7.38
CA ASN A 43 -42.28 12.43 -8.27
C ASN A 43 -42.65 10.92 -8.32
N LYS A 44 -41.94 10.07 -7.58
CA LYS A 44 -42.15 8.61 -7.54
C LYS A 44 -42.47 8.15 -6.11
N PRO A 45 -43.67 8.47 -5.57
CA PRO A 45 -44.04 8.16 -4.20
C PRO A 45 -44.01 6.66 -3.89
N GLN A 46 -44.21 5.79 -4.89
CA GLN A 46 -44.14 4.33 -4.77
C GLN A 46 -42.76 3.80 -4.34
N MET A 47 -41.69 4.60 -4.52
CA MET A 47 -40.33 4.21 -4.12
C MET A 47 -40.03 4.56 -2.66
N HIS A 48 -40.92 5.29 -1.99
CA HIS A 48 -40.75 5.75 -0.61
C HIS A 48 -39.36 6.39 -0.33
N CYS A 49 -38.77 7.10 -1.30
CA CYS A 49 -37.38 7.54 -1.20
C CYS A 49 -37.13 8.47 0.00
N ASN A 50 -37.99 9.47 0.22
CA ASN A 50 -37.94 10.38 1.38
C ASN A 50 -36.56 11.04 1.58
N GLY A 51 -35.89 11.44 0.48
CA GLY A 51 -34.58 12.09 0.52
C GLY A 51 -33.38 11.14 0.61
N ARG A 52 -33.59 9.82 0.73
CA ARG A 52 -32.51 8.82 0.86
C ARG A 52 -31.52 8.81 -0.32
N CYS A 53 -31.95 9.23 -1.51
CA CYS A 53 -31.06 9.38 -2.66
C CYS A 53 -30.00 10.47 -2.44
N HIS A 54 -30.35 11.57 -1.77
CA HIS A 54 -29.43 12.65 -1.43
C HIS A 54 -28.39 12.18 -0.41
N LEU A 55 -28.86 11.52 0.67
CA LEU A 55 -28.00 10.96 1.71
C LEU A 55 -26.94 10.01 1.11
N LYS A 56 -27.37 9.10 0.23
CA LYS A 56 -26.45 8.18 -0.45
C LYS A 56 -25.38 8.92 -1.25
N LYS A 57 -25.76 9.96 -1.99
CA LYS A 57 -24.84 10.76 -2.81
C LYS A 57 -23.82 11.53 -1.98
N GLU A 58 -24.22 11.98 -0.80
CA GLU A 58 -23.35 12.70 0.14
C GLU A 58 -22.35 11.75 0.81
N LEU A 59 -22.82 10.56 1.23
CA LEU A 59 -21.97 9.51 1.79
C LEU A 59 -20.96 8.95 0.78
N ASP A 60 -21.36 8.78 -0.49
CA ASP A 60 -20.48 8.35 -1.56
C ASP A 60 -19.39 9.40 -1.88
N ARG A 61 -19.70 10.70 -1.74
CA ARG A 61 -18.71 11.77 -1.91
C ARG A 61 -17.67 11.74 -0.79
N ASP A 62 -18.10 11.60 0.47
CA ASP A 62 -17.22 11.47 1.63
C ASP A 62 -16.29 10.25 1.49
N ALA A 63 -16.84 9.08 1.12
CA ALA A 63 -16.04 7.87 0.89
C ALA A 63 -15.01 8.00 -0.26
N ARG A 64 -15.33 8.74 -1.32
CA ARG A 64 -14.38 9.02 -2.42
C ARG A 64 -13.27 9.98 -1.97
N GLN A 65 -13.60 10.97 -1.15
CA GLN A 65 -12.62 11.89 -0.58
C GLN A 65 -11.66 11.16 0.39
N GLU A 66 -12.17 10.25 1.22
CA GLU A 66 -11.33 9.36 2.03
C GLU A 66 -10.38 8.52 1.17
N LYS A 67 -10.86 7.94 0.05
CA LYS A 67 -10.03 7.15 -0.87
C LYS A 67 -8.90 7.97 -1.50
N ASN A 68 -9.17 9.18 -1.97
CA ASN A 68 -8.15 10.03 -2.59
C ASN A 68 -7.05 10.43 -1.61
N ASN A 69 -7.39 10.63 -0.33
CA ASN A 69 -6.43 10.94 0.73
C ASN A 69 -5.61 9.72 1.21
N ASN A 70 -6.04 8.50 0.88
CA ASN A 70 -5.40 7.26 1.33
C ASN A 70 -4.50 6.59 0.26
N THR A 71 -4.39 7.17 -0.94
CA THR A 71 -3.57 6.63 -2.04
C THR A 71 -2.08 6.50 -1.71
N GLY A 72 -1.60 7.14 -0.64
CA GLY A 72 -0.19 7.11 -0.21
C GLY A 72 0.13 6.27 1.04
N LYS A 73 -0.85 5.66 1.71
CA LYS A 73 -0.62 4.96 2.98
C LYS A 73 -0.96 3.48 2.84
N ASN A 74 0.06 2.64 3.02
CA ASN A 74 -0.01 1.18 3.16
C ASN A 74 0.05 0.36 1.86
N LYS A 75 1.13 0.53 1.08
CA LYS A 75 1.74 -0.62 0.41
C LYS A 75 2.92 -1.08 1.26
N TYR A 76 2.66 -1.83 2.32
CA TYR A 76 3.73 -2.60 2.93
C TYR A 76 3.86 -3.89 2.12
N GLU A 77 4.92 -3.99 1.32
CA GLU A 77 5.28 -5.27 0.73
C GLU A 77 5.84 -6.14 1.85
N VAL A 78 5.12 -7.21 2.18
CA VAL A 78 5.58 -8.21 3.13
C VAL A 78 6.60 -9.07 2.37
N MET A 79 7.88 -8.72 2.49
CA MET A 79 8.96 -9.55 1.96
C MET A 79 9.16 -10.74 2.90
N PHE A 80 8.67 -11.91 2.48
CA PHE A 80 8.85 -13.16 3.21
C PHE A 80 10.30 -13.64 2.99
N VAL A 81 11.11 -13.65 4.05
CA VAL A 81 12.45 -14.26 4.03
C VAL A 81 12.34 -15.62 4.68
N GLU A 82 12.36 -16.67 3.86
CA GLU A 82 12.03 -18.01 4.32
C GLU A 82 13.15 -18.67 5.14
N THR A 83 14.42 -18.26 5.02
CA THR A 83 15.49 -18.78 5.89
C THR A 83 16.83 -18.06 5.71
N ILE A 84 17.44 -17.63 6.81
CA ILE A 84 18.83 -17.17 6.84
C ILE A 84 19.71 -18.43 6.91
N HIS A 85 20.41 -18.76 5.82
CA HIS A 85 21.33 -19.89 5.83
C HIS A 85 22.54 -19.52 6.70
N ALA A 86 22.68 -20.18 7.85
CA ALA A 86 23.87 -20.04 8.68
C ALA A 86 25.07 -20.64 7.95
N PHE A 87 26.04 -19.79 7.59
CA PHE A 87 27.29 -20.26 7.01
C PHE A 87 28.13 -20.95 8.09
N THR A 88 28.22 -22.28 8.03
CA THR A 88 29.16 -23.03 8.88
C THR A 88 30.54 -22.99 8.23
N SER A 89 31.42 -22.15 8.78
CA SER A 89 32.84 -22.17 8.42
C SER A 89 33.51 -23.36 9.09
N THR A 90 33.88 -24.37 8.31
CA THR A 90 34.73 -25.46 8.80
C THR A 90 36.16 -24.93 8.89
N THR A 91 36.74 -24.93 10.08
CA THR A 91 38.17 -24.62 10.25
C THR A 91 39.01 -25.61 9.45
N PRO A 92 39.89 -25.17 8.53
CA PRO A 92 40.73 -26.09 7.78
C PRO A 92 41.68 -26.79 8.77
N LYS A 93 41.44 -28.07 9.03
CA LYS A 93 42.49 -28.96 9.53
C LYS A 93 43.38 -29.26 8.33
N ASN A 94 44.49 -28.56 8.22
CA ASN A 94 45.73 -29.11 7.67
C ASN A 94 46.89 -28.19 8.05
N ASN A 95 47.96 -28.79 8.55
CA ASN A 95 49.24 -28.11 8.72
C ASN A 95 49.82 -27.94 7.32
N ILE A 96 49.51 -26.81 6.67
CA ILE A 96 50.04 -26.51 5.35
C ILE A 96 51.49 -26.08 5.54
N ASN A 97 52.43 -26.96 5.20
CA ASN A 97 53.82 -26.55 5.01
C ASN A 97 53.89 -25.74 3.72
N VAL A 98 53.70 -24.43 3.83
CA VAL A 98 53.79 -23.51 2.69
C VAL A 98 55.26 -23.33 2.34
N THR A 99 55.71 -23.92 1.23
CA THR A 99 56.95 -23.53 0.58
C THR A 99 56.64 -22.32 -0.32
N PRO A 100 57.19 -21.13 -0.04
CA PRO A 100 56.97 -19.99 -0.91
C PRO A 100 57.72 -20.24 -2.23
N PHE A 101 57.00 -20.31 -3.34
CA PHE A 101 57.57 -20.23 -4.67
C PHE A 101 56.89 -19.11 -5.44
N TYR A 102 57.67 -18.28 -6.13
CA TYR A 102 57.14 -17.27 -7.01
C TYR A 102 56.58 -17.97 -8.26
N LYS A 103 55.26 -17.95 -8.40
CA LYS A 103 54.59 -18.36 -9.63
C LYS A 103 54.34 -17.10 -10.43
N ASP A 104 55.05 -16.96 -11.55
CA ASP A 104 54.92 -15.81 -12.45
C ASP A 104 53.43 -15.61 -12.80
N PRO A 105 52.88 -14.38 -12.71
CA PRO A 105 51.48 -14.16 -13.01
C PRO A 105 51.25 -14.34 -14.51
N TYR A 106 50.81 -15.52 -14.90
CA TYR A 106 50.19 -15.73 -16.20
C TYR A 106 48.93 -14.87 -16.24
N LEU A 107 49.03 -13.74 -16.96
CA LEU A 107 47.87 -12.95 -17.32
C LEU A 107 47.09 -13.77 -18.34
N ASP A 108 45.99 -14.37 -17.89
CA ASP A 108 45.02 -15.00 -18.75
C ASP A 108 44.45 -13.91 -19.65
N THR A 109 44.96 -13.85 -20.89
CA THR A 109 44.55 -12.80 -21.82
C THR A 109 43.13 -13.12 -22.20
N PHE A 110 42.19 -12.31 -21.72
CA PHE A 110 40.76 -12.50 -21.93
C PHE A 110 40.48 -12.55 -23.44
N THR A 111 40.33 -13.76 -23.99
CA THR A 111 39.97 -13.97 -25.38
C THR A 111 38.46 -13.82 -25.47
N ILE A 112 38.02 -12.59 -25.74
CA ILE A 112 36.64 -12.32 -26.16
C ILE A 112 36.41 -13.04 -27.49
N ALA A 113 35.79 -14.22 -27.41
CA ALA A 113 35.20 -14.85 -28.58
C ALA A 113 34.10 -13.92 -29.10
N ILE A 114 34.38 -13.20 -30.18
CA ILE A 114 33.36 -12.41 -30.89
C ILE A 114 32.33 -13.40 -31.41
N PHE A 115 31.10 -13.29 -30.92
CA PHE A 115 30.00 -14.16 -31.33
C PHE A 115 29.68 -13.87 -32.80
N HIS A 116 29.93 -14.84 -33.68
CA HIS A 116 29.54 -14.75 -35.09
C HIS A 116 28.24 -15.55 -35.30
N PRO A 117 27.24 -14.99 -35.98
CA PRO A 117 26.02 -15.72 -36.29
C PRO A 117 26.31 -16.88 -37.26
N PRO A 118 25.50 -17.97 -37.20
CA PRO A 118 25.70 -19.13 -38.06
C PRO A 118 25.61 -18.73 -39.54
N GLN A 119 26.60 -19.15 -40.32
CA GLN A 119 26.55 -18.96 -41.77
C GLN A 119 25.49 -19.88 -42.35
N SER A 120 24.52 -19.29 -43.07
CA SER A 120 23.52 -20.04 -43.80
C SER A 120 24.23 -20.91 -44.83
N VAL A 121 24.11 -22.22 -44.70
CA VAL A 121 24.47 -23.15 -45.78
C VAL A 121 23.49 -22.88 -46.92
N VAL A 122 23.94 -22.18 -47.96
CA VAL A 122 23.20 -22.09 -49.22
C VAL A 122 23.43 -23.40 -49.95
N ALA A 123 22.34 -24.12 -50.20
CA ALA A 123 22.29 -25.38 -50.94
C ALA A 123 22.61 -25.20 -52.43
#